data_AF-A0A947GA33-F1
#
_entry.id   AF-A0A947GA33-F1
#
_cell.length_a   1.000
_cell.length_b   1.000
_cell.length_c   1.000
_cell.angle_alpha   90.00
_cell.angle_beta   90.00
_cell.angle_gamma   90.00
#
_symmetry.space_group_name_H-M   'P 1'
#
loop_
_entity.id
_entity.type
_entity.pdbx_description
1 polymer ?
#
loop_
_entity_poly.entity_id
_entity_poly.type
_entity_poly.pdbx_seq_one_letter_code
_entity_poly.pdbx_strand_id
1 'polypeptide(L)'
;MSRFQAAKRTAYQALRRGKKTGEIVKDLYRKFFPNARWCQWAVEDAEATIESQKEQVKMHVSDLEAKIEKAAEKLERTKDKLHRQGIKTRLEKKHLDAGEAYTVRVVRKDGRFDCFISFPLKSDPLLFPDRNQDLAGIDLNPDVVAVTVALPNGNLKVSRCFFSPDLVQASHEKREWIAGNLANEVADWLASLGVRQVALEELFFAQDHDTNKEFNRITHNFTKKLLFTRLIVALRKRGIAVFTVPAAYTSLIGFFKYAETYGLNAHQAAAFVIARRALGFKEKVPKALIQKLLGRPPGEGWTHWKLWGKLYGMFKATRKKIARSFNIKGFTPSVWVETIFAESG
;
A
#
# COMPACT_ATOMS: atom_id res chain seq x y z
N MET A 1 37.91 -16.44 27.10
CA MET A 1 36.42 -16.57 27.10
C MET A 1 35.74 -16.25 25.77
N SER A 2 36.06 -15.16 25.05
CA SER A 2 35.36 -14.77 23.79
C SER A 2 35.38 -15.85 22.70
N ARG A 3 36.49 -16.55 22.61
CA ARG A 3 36.76 -17.60 21.65
C ARG A 3 35.81 -18.80 21.84
N PHE A 4 35.66 -19.30 23.07
CA PHE A 4 34.73 -20.41 23.40
C PHE A 4 33.27 -20.04 23.12
N GLN A 5 32.88 -18.80 23.41
CA GLN A 5 31.54 -18.29 23.07
C GLN A 5 31.29 -18.23 21.55
N ALA A 6 32.33 -17.97 20.74
CA ALA A 6 32.24 -18.06 19.28
C ALA A 6 32.10 -19.51 18.80
N ALA A 7 32.80 -20.45 19.45
CA ALA A 7 32.67 -21.88 19.18
C ALA A 7 31.24 -22.38 19.51
N LYS A 8 30.69 -22.03 20.68
CA LYS A 8 29.30 -22.35 21.07
C LYS A 8 28.27 -21.84 20.05
N ARG A 9 28.41 -20.57 19.61
CA ARG A 9 27.51 -19.98 18.58
C ARG A 9 27.62 -20.72 17.24
N THR A 10 28.82 -21.12 16.85
CA THR A 10 29.05 -21.87 15.61
C THR A 10 28.45 -23.27 15.70
N ALA A 11 28.62 -23.94 16.85
CA ALA A 11 28.01 -25.23 17.13
C ALA A 11 26.49 -25.16 17.08
N TYR A 12 25.90 -24.16 17.74
CA TYR A 12 24.46 -23.89 17.75
C TYR A 12 23.89 -23.73 16.34
N GLN A 13 24.53 -22.92 15.49
CA GLN A 13 24.09 -22.75 14.10
C GLN A 13 24.23 -24.04 13.26
N ALA A 14 25.27 -24.83 13.51
CA ALA A 14 25.50 -26.08 12.81
C ALA A 14 24.49 -27.17 13.22
N LEU A 15 24.19 -27.29 14.52
CA LEU A 15 23.15 -28.17 15.05
C LEU A 15 21.78 -27.82 14.48
N ARG A 16 21.44 -26.54 14.41
CA ARG A 16 20.19 -26.06 13.79
C ARG A 16 20.09 -26.38 12.28
N ARG A 17 21.23 -26.54 11.60
CA ARG A 17 21.31 -26.97 10.19
C ARG A 17 21.33 -28.49 10.02
N GLY A 18 21.20 -29.27 11.10
CA GLY A 18 21.15 -30.73 11.06
C GLY A 18 22.52 -31.39 10.86
N LYS A 19 23.64 -30.69 11.08
CA LYS A 19 24.97 -31.30 11.02
C LYS A 19 25.18 -32.28 12.17
N LYS A 20 25.87 -33.40 11.90
CA LYS A 20 26.23 -34.39 12.93
C LYS A 20 27.25 -33.82 13.90
N THR A 21 27.09 -34.11 15.19
CA THR A 21 27.96 -33.65 16.28
C THR A 21 29.45 -33.90 16.01
N GLY A 22 29.80 -35.08 15.49
CA GLY A 22 31.18 -35.43 15.16
C GLY A 22 31.83 -34.57 14.07
N GLU A 23 31.05 -34.06 13.11
CA GLU A 23 31.55 -33.13 12.09
C GLU A 23 31.73 -31.73 12.66
N ILE A 24 30.82 -31.31 13.53
CA ILE A 24 30.89 -30.01 14.21
C ILE A 24 32.14 -29.95 15.08
N VAL A 25 32.43 -30.99 15.86
CA VAL A 25 33.64 -31.06 16.70
C VAL A 25 34.91 -30.95 15.84
N LYS A 26 34.97 -31.61 14.69
CA LYS A 26 36.10 -31.49 13.74
C LYS A 26 36.24 -30.08 13.17
N ASP A 27 35.12 -29.46 12.80
CA ASP A 27 35.10 -28.07 12.31
C ASP A 27 35.55 -27.07 13.37
N LEU A 28 35.10 -27.25 14.63
CA LEU A 28 35.49 -26.41 15.75
C LEU A 28 36.97 -26.60 16.11
N TYR A 29 37.47 -27.83 16.07
CA TYR A 29 38.86 -28.15 16.34
C TYR A 29 39.80 -27.43 15.36
N ARG A 30 39.43 -27.41 14.07
CA ARG A 30 40.18 -26.71 13.03
C ARG A 30 40.10 -25.18 13.14
N LYS A 31 38.94 -24.63 13.53
CA LYS A 31 38.67 -23.19 13.48
C LYS A 31 38.98 -22.42 14.75
N PHE A 32 38.85 -23.05 15.91
CA PHE A 32 38.86 -22.33 17.19
C PHE A 32 40.00 -22.78 18.10
N PHE A 33 40.00 -24.02 18.59
CA PHE A 33 41.05 -24.54 19.47
C PHE A 33 41.38 -25.99 19.11
N PRO A 34 42.66 -26.38 19.03
CA PRO A 34 43.08 -27.76 18.82
C PRO A 34 42.93 -28.59 20.12
N ASN A 35 41.78 -28.48 20.79
CA ASN A 35 41.43 -29.26 21.97
C ASN A 35 40.04 -29.88 21.78
N ALA A 36 40.01 -31.21 21.64
CA ALA A 36 38.78 -31.95 21.34
C ALA A 36 37.75 -31.84 22.46
N ARG A 37 38.17 -31.84 23.73
CA ARG A 37 37.27 -31.76 24.89
C ARG A 37 36.54 -30.43 24.96
N TRP A 38 37.23 -29.33 24.65
CA TRP A 38 36.62 -28.01 24.60
C TRP A 38 35.63 -27.87 23.44
N CYS A 39 35.93 -28.48 22.30
CA CYS A 39 35.01 -28.50 21.16
C CYS A 39 33.74 -29.31 21.48
N GLN A 40 33.90 -30.42 22.21
CA GLN A 40 32.79 -31.26 22.64
C GLN A 40 31.90 -30.53 23.66
N TRP A 41 32.47 -29.88 24.67
CA TRP A 41 31.71 -29.04 25.61
C TRP A 41 30.96 -27.90 24.92
N ALA A 42 31.54 -27.28 23.89
CA ALA A 42 30.86 -26.23 23.14
C ALA A 42 29.64 -26.75 22.35
N VAL A 43 29.67 -28.01 21.91
CA VAL A 43 28.53 -28.68 21.26
C VAL A 43 27.48 -29.06 22.29
N GLU A 44 27.86 -29.69 23.40
CA GLU A 44 26.96 -30.07 24.49
C GLU A 44 26.20 -28.87 25.06
N ASP A 45 26.90 -27.75 25.28
CA ASP A 45 26.29 -26.51 25.79
C ASP A 45 25.35 -25.87 24.75
N ALA A 46 25.63 -26.04 23.45
CA ALA A 46 24.74 -25.62 22.39
C ALA A 46 23.49 -26.51 22.28
N GLU A 47 23.63 -27.82 22.46
CA GLU A 47 22.50 -28.77 22.51
C GLU A 47 21.60 -28.51 23.72
N ALA A 48 22.18 -28.32 24.91
CA ALA A 48 21.45 -27.96 26.12
C ALA A 48 20.66 -26.64 25.95
N THR A 49 21.25 -25.66 25.25
CA THR A 49 20.56 -24.40 24.93
C THR A 49 19.38 -24.62 24.00
N ILE A 50 19.53 -25.45 22.95
CA ILE A 50 18.45 -25.78 22.01
C ILE A 50 17.32 -26.51 22.74
N GLU A 51 17.65 -27.48 23.59
CA GLU A 51 16.65 -28.26 24.32
C GLU A 51 15.88 -27.41 25.32
N SER A 52 16.57 -26.53 26.05
CA SER A 52 15.94 -25.54 26.93
C SER A 52 14.96 -24.65 26.17
N GLN A 53 15.34 -24.18 24.97
CA GLN A 53 14.47 -23.35 24.13
C GLN A 53 13.24 -24.11 23.61
N LYS A 54 13.39 -25.39 23.22
CA LYS A 54 12.24 -26.22 22.83
C LYS A 54 11.26 -26.38 23.98
N GLU A 55 11.76 -26.62 25.19
CA GLU A 55 10.91 -26.79 26.37
C GLU A 55 10.19 -25.49 26.74
N GLN A 56 10.88 -24.34 26.63
CA GLN A 56 10.26 -23.03 26.78
C GLN A 56 9.14 -22.78 25.75
N VAL A 57 9.34 -23.18 24.50
CA VAL A 57 8.31 -23.05 23.45
C VAL A 57 7.08 -23.89 23.81
N LYS A 58 7.25 -25.13 24.28
CA LYS A 58 6.12 -25.97 24.72
C LYS A 58 5.33 -25.32 25.86
N MET A 59 6.01 -24.83 26.90
CA MET A 59 5.35 -24.13 28.01
C MET A 59 4.60 -22.88 27.53
N HIS A 60 5.20 -22.09 26.64
CA HIS A 60 4.54 -20.91 26.08
C HIS A 60 3.31 -21.25 25.24
N VAL A 61 3.36 -22.33 24.45
CA VAL A 61 2.20 -22.81 23.68
C VAL A 61 1.07 -23.22 24.63
N SER A 62 1.37 -24.01 25.66
CA SER A 62 0.37 -24.43 26.66
C SER A 62 -0.26 -23.24 27.41
N ASP A 63 0.55 -22.27 27.84
CA ASP A 63 0.05 -21.05 28.49
C ASP A 63 -0.85 -20.21 27.57
N LEU A 64 -0.56 -20.21 26.27
CA LEU A 64 -1.35 -19.49 25.27
C LEU A 64 -2.67 -20.20 25.00
N GLU A 65 -2.66 -21.53 24.87
CA GLU A 65 -3.88 -22.34 24.73
C GLU A 65 -4.84 -22.09 25.90
N ALA A 66 -4.34 -22.12 27.14
CA ALA A 66 -5.14 -21.84 28.33
C ALA A 66 -5.70 -20.39 28.37
N LYS A 67 -4.97 -19.42 27.80
CA LYS A 67 -5.45 -18.03 27.67
C LYS A 67 -6.51 -17.88 26.57
N ILE A 68 -6.39 -18.63 25.47
CA ILE A 68 -7.37 -18.66 24.39
C ILE A 68 -8.68 -19.26 24.89
N GLU A 69 -8.62 -20.37 25.61
CA GLU A 69 -9.79 -21.03 26.21
C GLU A 69 -10.55 -20.06 27.13
N LYS A 70 -9.85 -19.43 28.08
CA LYS A 70 -10.43 -18.41 28.98
C LYS A 70 -10.99 -17.19 28.22
N ALA A 71 -10.41 -16.82 27.09
CA ALA A 71 -10.90 -15.72 26.26
C ALA A 71 -12.17 -16.11 25.47
N ALA A 72 -12.24 -17.35 24.99
CA ALA A 72 -13.40 -17.92 24.30
C ALA A 72 -14.60 -18.04 25.25
N GLU A 73 -14.39 -18.56 26.47
CA GLU A 73 -15.44 -18.64 27.51
C GLU A 73 -15.99 -17.25 27.87
N LYS A 74 -15.11 -16.24 27.98
CA LYS A 74 -15.54 -14.85 28.22
C LYS A 74 -16.33 -14.28 27.05
N LEU A 75 -15.99 -14.64 25.82
CA LEU A 75 -16.72 -14.20 24.63
C LEU A 75 -18.15 -14.75 24.62
N GLU A 76 -18.35 -16.01 25.01
CA GLU A 76 -19.67 -16.63 25.08
C GLU A 76 -20.56 -15.99 26.15
N ARG A 77 -20.00 -15.75 27.34
CA ARG A 77 -20.73 -15.17 28.48
C ARG A 77 -21.12 -13.70 28.31
N THR A 78 -20.38 -12.95 27.50
CA THR A 78 -20.55 -11.49 27.41
C THR A 78 -21.66 -11.11 26.41
N LYS A 79 -22.78 -10.56 26.89
CA LYS A 79 -23.92 -10.14 26.05
C LYS A 79 -23.74 -8.76 25.39
N ASP A 80 -22.83 -7.94 25.90
CA ASP A 80 -22.56 -6.59 25.40
C ASP A 80 -21.82 -6.61 24.04
N LYS A 81 -22.37 -5.87 23.07
CA LYS A 81 -21.96 -5.85 21.66
C LYS A 81 -20.58 -5.21 21.47
N LEU A 82 -20.25 -4.14 22.20
CA LEU A 82 -18.95 -3.46 22.13
C LEU A 82 -17.83 -4.30 22.74
N HIS A 83 -18.15 -4.98 23.84
CA HIS A 83 -17.20 -5.83 24.55
C HIS A 83 -16.88 -7.12 23.78
N ARG A 84 -17.88 -7.72 23.10
CA ARG A 84 -17.66 -8.83 22.15
C ARG A 84 -16.75 -8.41 20.99
N GLN A 85 -16.91 -7.19 20.47
CA GLN A 85 -16.08 -6.69 19.37
C GLN A 85 -14.61 -6.52 19.79
N GLY A 86 -14.34 -6.00 20.99
CA GLY A 86 -12.98 -5.91 21.53
C GLY A 86 -12.30 -7.28 21.76
N ILE A 87 -13.06 -8.29 22.19
CA ILE A 87 -12.55 -9.67 22.33
C ILE A 87 -12.32 -10.31 20.95
N LYS A 88 -13.22 -10.08 19.99
CA LYS A 88 -13.08 -10.56 18.61
C LYS A 88 -11.85 -9.98 17.91
N THR A 89 -11.55 -8.70 18.10
CA THR A 89 -10.33 -8.06 17.60
C THR A 89 -9.05 -8.59 18.26
N ARG A 90 -9.11 -9.03 19.54
CA ARG A 90 -8.00 -9.76 20.19
C ARG A 90 -7.81 -11.17 19.60
N LEU A 91 -8.90 -11.84 19.19
CA LEU A 91 -8.87 -13.11 18.46
C LEU A 91 -8.39 -12.94 17.01
N GLU A 92 -8.68 -11.84 16.33
CA GLU A 92 -8.12 -11.56 14.99
C GLU A 92 -6.60 -11.27 15.03
N LYS A 93 -6.07 -10.92 16.21
CA LYS A 93 -4.63 -10.83 16.49
C LYS A 93 -3.90 -12.20 16.46
N LYS A 94 -4.62 -13.30 16.24
CA LYS A 94 -4.13 -14.69 16.05
C LYS A 94 -3.29 -14.94 14.78
N HIS A 95 -2.63 -13.92 14.21
CA HIS A 95 -1.49 -14.20 13.32
C HIS A 95 -0.32 -14.86 14.08
N LEU A 96 -0.28 -14.73 15.42
CA LEU A 96 0.66 -15.44 16.28
C LEU A 96 0.43 -16.96 16.34
N ASP A 97 -0.80 -17.44 16.03
CA ASP A 97 -1.16 -18.86 16.08
C ASP A 97 -0.67 -19.65 14.85
N ALA A 98 -0.26 -18.96 13.77
CA ALA A 98 0.15 -19.59 12.51
C ALA A 98 1.62 -20.07 12.49
N GLY A 99 2.39 -19.80 13.56
CA GLY A 99 3.82 -20.12 13.61
C GLY A 99 4.70 -19.33 12.62
N GLU A 100 4.14 -18.31 11.96
CA GLU A 100 4.86 -17.47 11.00
C GLU A 100 5.84 -16.54 11.73
N ALA A 101 7.03 -16.34 11.15
CA ALA A 101 8.05 -15.49 11.75
C ALA A 101 7.58 -14.02 11.80
N TYR A 102 7.67 -13.41 12.98
CA TYR A 102 7.39 -12.01 13.21
C TYR A 102 8.57 -11.32 13.86
N THR A 103 8.74 -10.02 13.59
CA THR A 103 9.82 -9.21 14.16
C THR A 103 9.28 -8.49 15.39
N VAL A 104 9.96 -8.64 16.52
CA VAL A 104 9.69 -7.86 17.73
C VAL A 104 10.82 -6.86 17.94
N ARG A 105 10.47 -5.58 18.09
CA ARG A 105 11.39 -4.52 18.50
C ARG A 105 10.91 -3.93 19.82
N VAL A 106 11.73 -4.06 20.86
CA VAL A 106 11.47 -3.43 22.16
C VAL A 106 12.23 -2.12 22.22
N VAL A 107 11.54 -1.02 22.51
CA VAL A 107 12.13 0.32 22.65
C VAL A 107 11.87 0.82 24.05
N ARG A 108 12.90 1.37 24.71
CA ARG A 108 12.74 2.03 26.00
C ARG A 108 12.64 3.54 25.77
N LYS A 109 11.53 4.15 26.20
CA LYS A 109 11.30 5.60 26.15
C LYS A 109 10.64 6.05 27.44
N ASP A 110 11.14 7.12 28.04
CA ASP A 110 10.59 7.74 29.26
C ASP A 110 10.31 6.73 30.40
N GLY A 111 11.25 5.80 30.62
CA GLY A 111 11.13 4.76 31.65
C GLY A 111 10.16 3.62 31.33
N ARG A 112 9.50 3.64 30.17
CA ARG A 112 8.56 2.61 29.69
C ARG A 112 9.18 1.76 28.59
N PHE A 113 8.71 0.52 28.45
CA PHE A 113 9.08 -0.38 27.36
C PHE A 113 7.91 -0.50 26.38
N ASP A 114 8.15 -0.08 25.14
CA ASP A 114 7.21 -0.24 24.04
C ASP A 114 7.63 -1.44 23.19
N CYS A 115 6.72 -2.42 23.06
CA CYS A 115 6.92 -3.59 22.19
C CYS A 115 6.23 -3.38 20.84
N PHE A 116 7.02 -3.21 19.79
CA PHE A 116 6.55 -3.15 18.40
C PHE A 116 6.62 -4.54 17.79
N ILE A 117 5.47 -5.07 17.38
CA ILE A 117 5.36 -6.38 16.72
C ILE A 117 5.01 -6.13 15.25
N SER A 118 5.87 -6.59 14.35
CA SER A 118 5.69 -6.50 12.90
C SER A 118 5.56 -7.90 12.32
N PHE A 119 4.54 -8.11 11.48
CA PHE A 119 4.32 -9.34 10.74
C PHE A 119 4.20 -9.02 9.25
N PRO A 120 4.67 -9.92 8.36
CA PRO A 120 4.44 -9.77 6.93
C PRO A 120 2.93 -9.82 6.67
N LEU A 121 2.41 -8.85 5.91
CA LEU A 121 1.07 -8.96 5.35
C LEU A 121 1.13 -9.99 4.22
N LYS A 122 0.20 -10.95 4.18
CA LYS A 122 0.08 -11.88 3.04
C LYS A 122 0.05 -11.09 1.73
N SER A 123 0.84 -11.54 0.76
CA SER A 123 0.94 -10.93 -0.57
C SER A 123 -0.42 -10.82 -1.24
N ASP A 124 -0.58 -9.85 -2.15
CA ASP A 124 -1.80 -9.71 -2.95
C ASP A 124 -2.15 -11.08 -3.57
N PRO A 125 -3.33 -11.66 -3.26
CA PRO A 125 -3.70 -12.99 -3.77
C PRO A 125 -3.93 -13.00 -5.28
N LEU A 126 -4.00 -11.82 -5.90
CA LEU A 126 -4.28 -11.62 -7.32
C LEU A 126 -3.07 -11.00 -8.01
N LEU A 127 -2.50 -11.71 -8.98
CA LEU A 127 -1.41 -11.20 -9.82
C LEU A 127 -1.89 -10.10 -10.79
N PHE A 128 -3.18 -10.13 -11.14
CA PHE A 128 -3.82 -9.18 -12.03
C PHE A 128 -5.24 -8.85 -11.55
N PRO A 129 -5.79 -7.66 -11.86
CA PRO A 129 -7.16 -7.32 -11.52
C PRO A 129 -8.17 -8.27 -12.17
N ASP A 130 -9.19 -8.69 -11.42
CA ASP A 130 -10.32 -9.45 -11.95
C ASP A 130 -11.26 -8.49 -12.69
N ARG A 131 -11.28 -8.58 -14.02
CA ARG A 131 -12.09 -7.68 -14.87
C ARG A 131 -13.60 -7.90 -14.75
N ASN A 132 -14.03 -8.99 -14.11
CA ASN A 132 -15.44 -9.29 -13.87
C ASN A 132 -15.96 -8.76 -12.53
N GLN A 133 -15.11 -8.10 -11.74
CA GLN A 133 -15.48 -7.49 -10.47
C GLN A 133 -15.34 -5.98 -10.52
N ASP A 134 -16.11 -5.31 -9.65
CA ASP A 134 -15.98 -3.88 -9.43
C ASP A 134 -14.55 -3.53 -9.03
N LEU A 135 -14.06 -2.41 -9.54
CA LEU A 135 -12.71 -1.95 -9.27
C LEU A 135 -12.72 -0.47 -8.88
N ALA A 136 -12.09 -0.15 -7.75
CA ALA A 136 -11.94 1.22 -7.32
C ALA A 136 -10.60 1.81 -7.80
N GLY A 137 -10.62 2.98 -8.41
CA GLY A 137 -9.43 3.77 -8.66
C GLY A 137 -9.30 4.86 -7.61
N ILE A 138 -8.07 5.20 -7.23
CA ILE A 138 -7.79 6.24 -6.24
C ILE A 138 -6.83 7.27 -6.82
N ASP A 139 -7.23 8.54 -6.79
CA ASP A 139 -6.36 9.70 -7.01
C ASP A 139 -5.93 10.27 -5.65
N LEU A 140 -4.62 10.36 -5.42
CA LEU A 140 -4.03 10.74 -4.14
C LEU A 140 -3.44 12.15 -4.18
N ASN A 141 -4.05 13.05 -3.42
CA ASN A 141 -3.50 14.37 -3.10
C ASN A 141 -3.49 14.58 -1.57
N PRO A 142 -2.61 15.48 -1.05
CA PRO A 142 -2.43 15.61 0.40
C PRO A 142 -3.68 16.16 1.10
N ASP A 143 -4.45 16.97 0.37
CA ASP A 143 -5.66 17.65 0.78
C ASP A 143 -6.94 16.88 0.42
N VAL A 144 -6.87 15.95 -0.54
CA VAL A 144 -8.01 15.16 -0.98
C VAL A 144 -7.61 13.77 -1.48
N VAL A 145 -8.31 12.76 -0.98
CA VAL A 145 -8.28 11.40 -1.55
C VAL A 145 -9.58 11.20 -2.31
N ALA A 146 -9.50 11.11 -3.64
CA ALA A 146 -10.67 10.83 -4.47
C ALA A 146 -10.70 9.34 -4.82
N VAL A 147 -11.83 8.69 -4.53
CA VAL A 147 -12.03 7.27 -4.77
C VAL A 147 -13.24 7.10 -5.67
N THR A 148 -13.06 6.39 -6.78
CA THR A 148 -14.14 6.14 -7.74
C THR A 148 -14.19 4.67 -8.11
N VAL A 149 -15.37 4.06 -7.98
CA VAL A 149 -15.63 2.65 -8.31
C VAL A 149 -16.22 2.54 -9.71
N ALA A 150 -15.60 1.71 -10.54
CA ALA A 150 -16.10 1.33 -11.86
C ALA A 150 -16.66 -0.10 -11.83
N LEU A 151 -17.77 -0.30 -12.52
CA LEU A 151 -18.34 -1.62 -12.80
C LEU A 151 -17.50 -2.35 -13.87
N PRO A 152 -17.62 -3.69 -14.00
CA PRO A 152 -16.94 -4.48 -15.04
C PRO A 152 -17.16 -3.98 -16.48
N ASN A 153 -18.35 -3.44 -16.77
CA ASN A 153 -18.68 -2.83 -18.06
C ASN A 153 -18.02 -1.44 -18.28
N GLY A 154 -17.29 -0.94 -17.28
CA GLY A 154 -16.59 0.33 -17.26
C GLY A 154 -17.44 1.51 -16.82
N ASN A 155 -18.73 1.34 -16.55
CA ASN A 155 -19.59 2.44 -16.11
C ASN A 155 -19.26 2.85 -14.67
N LEU A 156 -19.58 4.10 -14.35
CA LEU A 156 -19.43 4.64 -13.00
C LEU A 156 -20.42 3.94 -12.06
N LYS A 157 -19.94 3.39 -10.95
CA LYS A 157 -20.79 2.89 -9.86
C LYS A 157 -21.02 3.97 -8.81
N VAL A 158 -19.94 4.48 -8.24
CA VAL A 158 -19.97 5.49 -7.17
C VAL A 158 -18.63 6.22 -7.09
N SER A 159 -18.64 7.47 -6.64
CA SER A 159 -17.43 8.26 -6.39
C SER A 159 -17.56 9.05 -5.08
N ARG A 160 -16.45 9.20 -4.35
CA ARG A 160 -16.39 9.98 -3.12
C ARG A 160 -15.03 10.68 -2.98
N CYS A 161 -15.05 11.91 -2.51
CA CYS A 161 -13.85 12.63 -2.06
C CYS A 161 -13.79 12.61 -0.54
N PHE A 162 -12.62 12.25 -0.02
CA PHE A 162 -12.29 12.36 1.40
C PHE A 162 -11.33 13.54 1.56
N PHE A 163 -11.87 14.65 2.07
CA PHE A 163 -11.13 15.89 2.24
C PHE A 163 -10.35 15.88 3.55
N SER A 164 -9.09 16.29 3.49
CA SER A 164 -8.20 16.35 4.64
C SER A 164 -7.23 17.54 4.52
N PRO A 165 -7.73 18.79 4.50
CA PRO A 165 -6.88 19.97 4.36
C PRO A 165 -5.82 20.09 5.46
N ASP A 166 -6.15 19.61 6.67
CA ASP A 166 -5.30 19.65 7.86
C ASP A 166 -4.00 18.84 7.71
N LEU A 167 -3.97 17.88 6.78
CA LEU A 167 -2.81 16.99 6.61
C LEU A 167 -1.56 17.75 6.12
N VAL A 168 -1.75 18.87 5.41
CA VAL A 168 -0.67 19.71 4.89
C VAL A 168 -0.04 20.55 6.00
N GLN A 169 -0.86 21.06 6.92
CA GLN A 169 -0.44 22.04 7.95
C GLN A 169 -0.18 21.42 9.32
N ALA A 170 -0.60 20.17 9.56
CA ALA A 170 -0.43 19.49 10.84
C ALA A 170 1.04 19.17 11.17
N SER A 171 1.34 19.14 12.47
CA SER A 171 2.58 18.62 13.04
C SER A 171 2.80 17.14 12.67
N HIS A 172 4.03 16.64 12.80
CA HIS A 172 4.38 15.28 12.38
C HIS A 172 3.48 14.20 13.01
N GLU A 173 3.33 14.21 14.33
CA GLU A 173 2.51 13.22 15.05
C GLU A 173 1.02 13.30 14.67
N LYS A 174 0.48 14.53 14.59
CA LYS A 174 -0.91 14.75 14.19
C LYS A 174 -1.14 14.31 12.75
N ARG A 175 -0.18 14.52 11.85
CA ARG A 175 -0.24 14.08 10.45
C ARG A 175 -0.28 12.56 10.32
N GLU A 176 0.51 11.83 11.10
CA GLU A 176 0.45 10.37 11.13
C GLU A 176 -0.93 9.85 11.56
N TRP A 177 -1.50 10.46 12.60
CA TRP A 177 -2.83 10.10 13.08
C TRP A 177 -3.92 10.40 12.03
N ILE A 178 -3.91 11.61 11.43
CA ILE A 178 -4.87 12.00 10.38
C ILE A 178 -4.74 11.04 9.18
N ALA A 179 -3.53 10.78 8.68
CA ALA A 179 -3.31 9.88 7.56
C ALA A 179 -3.80 8.45 7.86
N GLY A 180 -3.57 7.97 9.08
CA GLY A 180 -4.05 6.66 9.53
C GLY A 180 -5.57 6.56 9.59
N ASN A 181 -6.24 7.58 10.13
CA ASN A 181 -7.70 7.62 10.18
C ASN A 181 -8.33 7.73 8.79
N LEU A 182 -7.81 8.62 7.96
CA LEU A 182 -8.26 8.80 6.57
C LEU A 182 -8.12 7.49 5.77
N ALA A 183 -6.98 6.81 5.90
CA ALA A 183 -6.75 5.52 5.26
C ALA A 183 -7.75 4.45 5.72
N ASN A 184 -8.06 4.40 7.03
CA ASN A 184 -9.07 3.48 7.54
C ASN A 184 -10.48 3.82 7.04
N GLU A 185 -10.86 5.10 7.04
CA GLU A 185 -12.17 5.53 6.55
C GLU A 185 -12.38 5.15 5.08
N VAL A 186 -11.37 5.38 4.23
CA VAL A 186 -11.41 4.99 2.82
C VAL A 186 -11.57 3.48 2.68
N ALA A 187 -10.80 2.72 3.44
CA ALA A 187 -10.79 1.26 3.34
C ALA A 187 -12.09 0.64 3.90
N ASP A 188 -12.66 1.20 4.99
CA ASP A 188 -13.97 0.81 5.54
C ASP A 188 -15.10 1.11 4.56
N TRP A 189 -15.05 2.28 3.91
CA TRP A 189 -16.03 2.65 2.89
C TRP A 189 -15.98 1.71 1.68
N LEU A 190 -14.79 1.34 1.20
CA LEU A 190 -14.67 0.37 0.11
C LEU A 190 -15.13 -1.03 0.51
N ALA A 191 -14.79 -1.46 1.74
CA ALA A 191 -15.22 -2.75 2.26
C ALA A 191 -16.75 -2.83 2.41
N SER A 192 -17.40 -1.75 2.86
CA SER A 192 -18.87 -1.71 3.00
C SER A 192 -19.60 -1.77 1.65
N LEU A 193 -18.94 -1.34 0.57
CA LEU A 193 -19.43 -1.47 -0.81
C LEU A 193 -19.15 -2.85 -1.43
N GLY A 194 -18.47 -3.75 -0.71
CA GLY A 194 -18.06 -5.07 -1.20
C GLY A 194 -16.94 -5.04 -2.24
N VAL A 195 -16.20 -3.93 -2.36
CA VAL A 195 -15.08 -3.82 -3.30
C VAL A 195 -13.89 -4.62 -2.80
N ARG A 196 -13.34 -5.49 -3.66
CA ARG A 196 -12.21 -6.38 -3.33
C ARG A 196 -10.91 -6.01 -4.01
N GLN A 197 -10.92 -5.02 -4.89
CA GLN A 197 -9.77 -4.62 -5.69
C GLN A 197 -9.72 -3.12 -5.93
N VAL A 198 -8.52 -2.56 -5.78
CA VAL A 198 -8.22 -1.13 -5.91
C VAL A 198 -7.02 -0.93 -6.83
N ALA A 199 -7.06 0.10 -7.66
CA ALA A 199 -5.93 0.56 -8.45
C ALA A 199 -5.46 1.95 -8.01
N LEU A 200 -4.14 2.11 -7.99
CA LEU A 200 -3.40 3.34 -7.72
C LEU A 200 -2.44 3.62 -8.89
N GLU A 201 -1.83 4.80 -8.93
CA GLU A 201 -0.84 5.10 -9.97
C GLU A 201 0.52 4.42 -9.70
N GLU A 202 1.21 3.99 -10.76
CA GLU A 202 2.56 3.36 -10.70
C GLU A 202 3.63 4.27 -10.09
N LEU A 203 3.48 5.59 -10.21
CA LEU A 203 4.40 6.58 -9.65
C LEU A 203 4.58 6.41 -8.13
N PHE A 204 3.63 5.79 -7.44
CA PHE A 204 3.72 5.55 -6.01
C PHE A 204 4.51 4.27 -5.66
N PHE A 205 4.60 3.30 -6.58
CA PHE A 205 5.34 2.06 -6.37
C PHE A 205 6.78 2.11 -6.91
N ALA A 206 7.02 2.85 -8.00
CA ALA A 206 8.36 3.05 -8.57
C ALA A 206 9.30 3.91 -7.69
N GLN A 207 8.84 4.37 -6.52
CA GLN A 207 9.60 5.18 -5.57
C GLN A 207 10.50 4.40 -4.61
N ASP A 208 10.54 3.07 -4.71
CA ASP A 208 11.61 2.26 -4.14
C ASP A 208 12.52 1.83 -5.29
N HIS A 209 13.78 2.26 -5.21
CA HIS A 209 14.98 1.82 -5.94
C HIS A 209 15.76 2.98 -6.59
N ASP A 210 16.75 3.41 -5.81
CA ASP A 210 18.05 3.94 -6.20
C ASP A 210 18.27 5.44 -6.50
N THR A 211 19.40 5.86 -5.93
CA THR A 211 20.17 7.12 -5.94
C THR A 211 19.83 8.22 -6.96
N ASN A 212 19.30 9.35 -6.44
CA ASN A 212 19.77 10.68 -6.87
C ASN A 212 19.45 11.80 -5.85
N LYS A 213 20.49 12.44 -5.30
CA LYS A 213 20.42 13.43 -4.19
C LYS A 213 19.71 14.74 -4.56
N GLU A 214 19.69 15.14 -5.83
CA GLU A 214 18.95 16.32 -6.31
C GLU A 214 17.50 16.02 -6.71
N PHE A 215 17.20 14.80 -7.16
CA PHE A 215 15.85 14.36 -7.55
C PHE A 215 14.96 14.10 -6.32
N ASN A 216 15.55 13.64 -5.21
CA ASN A 216 14.87 13.54 -3.90
C ASN A 216 14.45 14.90 -3.33
N ARG A 217 15.09 16.01 -3.75
CA ARG A 217 14.79 17.37 -3.25
C ARG A 217 13.45 17.91 -3.75
N ILE A 218 12.88 17.31 -4.79
CA ILE A 218 11.61 17.71 -5.44
C ILE A 218 10.53 16.62 -5.26
N THR A 219 10.73 15.63 -4.37
CA THR A 219 9.67 14.68 -3.99
C THR A 219 8.68 15.33 -3.02
N HIS A 220 7.84 16.20 -3.60
CA HIS A 220 6.49 16.51 -3.16
C HIS A 220 5.73 15.21 -2.80
N ASN A 221 5.29 14.90 -1.57
CA ASN A 221 5.47 15.48 -0.25
C ASN A 221 5.63 14.26 0.69
N PHE A 222 6.42 14.35 1.77
CA PHE A 222 6.44 13.33 2.84
C PHE A 222 5.03 12.82 3.20
N THR A 223 4.08 13.74 3.23
CA THR A 223 2.64 13.51 3.43
C THR A 223 1.98 12.57 2.42
N LYS A 224 2.31 12.68 1.11
CA LYS A 224 1.76 11.79 0.08
C LYS A 224 2.27 10.36 0.24
N LYS A 225 3.58 10.20 0.46
CA LYS A 225 4.19 8.87 0.69
C LYS A 225 3.64 8.23 1.96
N LEU A 226 3.51 9.00 3.04
CA LEU A 226 2.87 8.57 4.28
C LEU A 226 1.43 8.08 4.03
N LEU A 227 0.60 8.92 3.39
CA LEU A 227 -0.80 8.59 3.13
C LEU A 227 -0.93 7.36 2.23
N PHE A 228 -0.13 7.27 1.17
CA PHE A 228 -0.08 6.11 0.28
C PHE A 228 0.25 4.83 1.04
N THR A 229 1.32 4.82 1.85
CA THR A 229 1.70 3.64 2.64
C THR A 229 0.60 3.25 3.64
N ARG A 230 0.01 4.23 4.34
CA ARG A 230 -1.08 3.98 5.30
C ARG A 230 -2.31 3.40 4.60
N LEU A 231 -2.64 3.91 3.42
CA LEU A 231 -3.77 3.44 2.62
C LEU A 231 -3.57 2.00 2.15
N ILE A 232 -2.41 1.66 1.59
CA ILE A 232 -2.10 0.28 1.18
C ILE A 232 -2.25 -0.68 2.36
N VAL A 233 -1.69 -0.33 3.51
CA VAL A 233 -1.79 -1.17 4.72
C VAL A 233 -3.24 -1.31 5.17
N ALA A 234 -4.02 -0.24 5.15
CA ALA A 234 -5.44 -0.26 5.56
C ALA A 234 -6.32 -1.10 4.61
N LEU A 235 -6.09 -1.00 3.29
CA LEU A 235 -6.76 -1.80 2.27
C LEU A 235 -6.42 -3.29 2.42
N ARG A 236 -5.13 -3.62 2.52
CA ARG A 236 -4.67 -5.01 2.66
C ARG A 236 -5.17 -5.67 3.94
N LYS A 237 -5.24 -4.93 5.05
CA LYS A 237 -5.84 -5.43 6.30
C LYS A 237 -7.32 -5.82 6.18
N ARG A 238 -8.03 -5.28 5.18
CA ARG A 238 -9.43 -5.60 4.87
C ARG A 238 -9.56 -6.63 3.73
N GLY A 239 -8.45 -7.23 3.30
CA GLY A 239 -8.45 -8.21 2.20
C GLY A 239 -8.68 -7.60 0.82
N ILE A 240 -8.48 -6.30 0.66
CA ILE A 240 -8.62 -5.60 -0.62
C ILE A 240 -7.28 -5.65 -1.36
N ALA A 241 -7.27 -6.25 -2.55
CA ALA A 241 -6.09 -6.33 -3.41
C ALA A 241 -5.75 -4.96 -4.01
N VAL A 242 -4.46 -4.64 -4.08
CA VAL A 242 -3.99 -3.34 -4.58
C VAL A 242 -3.14 -3.52 -5.85
N PHE A 243 -3.51 -2.80 -6.89
CA PHE A 243 -2.87 -2.82 -8.20
C PHE A 243 -2.34 -1.45 -8.60
N THR A 244 -1.48 -1.43 -9.61
CA THR A 244 -0.93 -0.21 -10.19
C THR A 244 -1.33 -0.04 -11.64
N VAL A 245 -1.51 1.21 -12.05
CA VAL A 245 -1.68 1.58 -13.45
C VAL A 245 -0.79 2.77 -13.83
N PRO A 246 -0.38 2.91 -15.09
CA PRO A 246 0.38 4.07 -15.53
C PRO A 246 -0.37 5.38 -15.26
N ALA A 247 0.32 6.38 -14.72
CA ALA A 247 -0.24 7.71 -14.40
C ALA A 247 -0.48 8.61 -15.63
N ALA A 248 -0.02 8.19 -16.82
CA ALA A 248 0.04 9.06 -17.99
C ALA A 248 -1.32 9.66 -18.36
N TYR A 249 -1.45 10.98 -18.29
CA TYR A 249 -2.64 11.75 -18.70
C TYR A 249 -3.95 11.42 -17.94
N THR A 250 -3.92 10.76 -16.77
CA THR A 250 -5.12 10.36 -16.00
C THR A 250 -6.06 11.55 -15.75
N SER A 251 -5.53 12.66 -15.24
CA SER A 251 -6.33 13.87 -14.98
C SER A 251 -6.90 14.52 -16.25
N LEU A 252 -6.13 14.54 -17.35
CA LEU A 252 -6.56 15.13 -18.62
C LEU A 252 -7.70 14.31 -19.25
N ILE A 253 -7.55 12.99 -19.24
CA ILE A 253 -8.54 12.05 -19.77
C ILE A 253 -9.81 12.14 -18.94
N GLY A 254 -9.67 12.16 -17.61
CA GLY A 254 -10.79 12.31 -16.68
C GLY A 254 -11.56 13.59 -16.97
N PHE A 255 -10.85 14.71 -17.11
CA PHE A 255 -11.41 16.00 -17.46
C PHE A 255 -12.25 15.92 -18.75
N PHE A 256 -11.65 15.51 -19.87
CA PHE A 256 -12.34 15.55 -21.17
C PHE A 256 -13.42 14.50 -21.37
N LYS A 257 -13.34 13.34 -20.72
CA LYS A 257 -14.29 12.24 -20.98
C LYS A 257 -15.38 12.10 -19.93
N TYR A 258 -15.06 12.40 -18.68
CA TYR A 258 -15.86 11.93 -17.54
C TYR A 258 -16.30 13.02 -16.59
N ALA A 259 -15.56 14.14 -16.49
CA ALA A 259 -15.92 15.21 -15.57
C ALA A 259 -17.31 15.79 -15.87
N GLU A 260 -17.59 16.15 -17.12
CA GLU A 260 -18.89 16.73 -17.51
C GLU A 260 -19.98 15.66 -17.58
N THR A 261 -19.71 14.54 -18.26
CA THR A 261 -20.68 13.43 -18.46
C THR A 261 -21.23 12.88 -17.15
N TYR A 262 -20.40 12.78 -16.11
CA TYR A 262 -20.77 12.19 -14.83
C TYR A 262 -20.82 13.20 -13.68
N GLY A 263 -20.67 14.50 -13.96
CA GLY A 263 -20.61 15.55 -12.93
C GLY A 263 -19.48 15.37 -11.91
N LEU A 264 -18.37 14.77 -12.32
CA LEU A 264 -17.23 14.48 -11.46
C LEU A 264 -16.26 15.65 -11.41
N ASN A 265 -15.69 15.93 -10.24
CA ASN A 265 -14.57 16.86 -10.16
C ASN A 265 -13.29 16.24 -10.79
N ALA A 266 -12.26 17.06 -10.98
CA ALA A 266 -11.03 16.63 -11.65
C ALA A 266 -10.34 15.41 -10.98
N HIS A 267 -10.36 15.35 -9.64
CA HIS A 267 -9.78 14.25 -8.87
C HIS A 267 -10.60 12.97 -9.00
N GLN A 268 -11.92 13.07 -8.88
CA GLN A 268 -12.83 11.94 -9.05
C GLN A 268 -12.78 11.37 -10.47
N ALA A 269 -12.69 12.24 -11.47
CA ALA A 269 -12.58 11.85 -12.86
C ALA A 269 -11.23 11.18 -13.16
N ALA A 270 -10.13 11.65 -12.55
CA ALA A 270 -8.83 10.98 -12.62
C ALA A 270 -8.88 9.59 -11.96
N ALA A 271 -9.45 9.49 -10.75
CA ALA A 271 -9.67 8.23 -10.06
C ALA A 271 -10.52 7.25 -10.90
N PHE A 272 -11.50 7.74 -11.64
CA PHE A 272 -12.30 6.91 -12.54
C PHE A 272 -11.49 6.36 -13.73
N VAL A 273 -10.60 7.17 -14.30
CA VAL A 273 -9.67 6.72 -15.35
C VAL A 273 -8.75 5.62 -14.83
N ILE A 274 -8.23 5.77 -13.62
CA ILE A 274 -7.38 4.77 -12.95
C ILE A 274 -8.14 3.44 -12.82
N ALA A 275 -9.39 3.50 -12.35
CA ALA A 275 -10.25 2.32 -12.22
C ALA A 275 -10.46 1.61 -13.58
N ARG A 276 -10.86 2.37 -14.60
CA ARG A 276 -11.13 1.84 -15.94
C ARG A 276 -9.88 1.25 -16.61
N ARG A 277 -8.71 1.85 -16.39
CA ARG A 277 -7.43 1.30 -16.91
C ARG A 277 -7.12 -0.05 -16.30
N ALA A 278 -7.32 -0.22 -15.00
CA ALA A 278 -7.07 -1.49 -14.34
C ALA A 278 -8.04 -2.58 -14.81
N LEU A 279 -9.28 -2.21 -15.18
CA LEU A 279 -10.24 -3.09 -15.85
C LEU A 279 -9.89 -3.40 -17.32
N GLY A 280 -8.87 -2.76 -17.89
CA GLY A 280 -8.39 -3.01 -19.26
C GLY A 280 -8.97 -2.11 -20.35
N PHE A 281 -9.73 -1.06 -19.99
CA PHE A 281 -10.28 -0.13 -20.99
C PHE A 281 -9.19 0.75 -21.61
N LYS A 282 -9.14 0.75 -22.95
CA LYS A 282 -8.26 1.62 -23.72
C LYS A 282 -8.89 3.01 -23.77
N GLU A 283 -8.34 3.93 -22.98
CA GLU A 283 -8.82 5.32 -22.86
C GLU A 283 -8.55 6.12 -24.16
N LYS A 284 -9.29 5.85 -25.24
CA LYS A 284 -9.17 6.56 -26.51
C LYS A 284 -9.74 7.98 -26.43
N VAL A 285 -9.18 8.90 -27.21
CA VAL A 285 -9.70 10.26 -27.40
C VAL A 285 -11.06 10.19 -28.12
N PRO A 286 -12.10 10.91 -27.65
CA PRO A 286 -13.39 10.97 -28.33
C PRO A 286 -13.28 11.48 -29.78
N LYS A 287 -13.99 10.86 -30.73
CA LYS A 287 -13.95 11.24 -32.15
C LYS A 287 -14.34 12.70 -32.39
N ALA A 288 -15.36 13.18 -31.69
CA ALA A 288 -15.80 14.58 -31.77
C ALA A 288 -14.69 15.56 -31.35
N LEU A 289 -13.92 15.21 -30.32
CA LEU A 289 -12.79 16.02 -29.87
C LEU A 289 -11.65 16.00 -30.90
N ILE A 290 -11.37 14.85 -31.50
CA ILE A 290 -10.38 14.73 -32.59
C ILE A 290 -10.79 15.59 -33.79
N GLN A 291 -12.06 15.53 -34.19
CA GLN A 291 -12.58 16.28 -35.33
C GLN A 291 -12.45 17.79 -35.10
N LYS A 292 -12.84 18.27 -33.91
CA LYS A 292 -12.65 19.69 -33.55
C LYS A 292 -11.16 20.08 -33.56
N LEU A 293 -10.28 19.26 -32.97
CA LEU A 293 -8.85 19.60 -32.80
C LEU A 293 -7.99 19.51 -34.05
N LEU A 294 -8.26 18.54 -34.93
CA LEU A 294 -7.41 18.28 -36.10
C LEU A 294 -8.07 18.71 -37.40
N GLY A 295 -9.40 18.90 -37.44
CA GLY A 295 -10.15 19.15 -38.68
C GLY A 295 -10.11 17.98 -39.69
N ARG A 296 -9.40 16.90 -39.37
CA ARG A 296 -9.17 15.73 -40.23
C ARG A 296 -9.00 14.46 -39.38
N PRO A 297 -9.26 13.26 -39.94
CA PRO A 297 -8.93 12.02 -39.26
C PRO A 297 -7.41 11.94 -38.96
N PRO A 298 -6.99 11.31 -37.85
CA PRO A 298 -5.57 11.09 -37.58
C PRO A 298 -4.94 10.29 -38.73
N GLY A 299 -3.78 10.73 -39.21
CA GLY A 299 -3.04 10.01 -40.25
C GLY A 299 -2.51 8.65 -39.76
N GLU A 300 -1.95 7.87 -40.68
CA GLU A 300 -1.30 6.59 -40.37
C GLU A 300 -0.16 6.79 -39.34
N GLY A 301 -0.10 5.97 -38.29
CA GLY A 301 0.92 6.04 -37.24
C GLY A 301 0.58 6.88 -35.98
N TRP A 302 -0.62 7.48 -35.91
CA TRP A 302 -1.11 8.13 -34.69
C TRP A 302 -1.63 7.12 -33.66
N THR A 303 -0.89 6.93 -32.56
CA THR A 303 -1.38 6.17 -31.40
C THR A 303 -2.26 7.04 -30.51
N HIS A 304 -3.16 6.42 -29.74
CA HIS A 304 -3.99 7.15 -28.78
C HIS A 304 -3.14 7.93 -27.76
N TRP A 305 -1.97 7.42 -27.38
CA TRP A 305 -1.03 8.14 -26.51
C TRP A 305 -0.44 9.39 -27.15
N LYS A 306 -0.08 9.36 -28.43
CA LYS A 306 0.38 10.55 -29.17
C LYS A 306 -0.71 11.62 -29.25
N LEU A 307 -1.97 11.21 -29.45
CA LEU A 307 -3.11 12.12 -29.47
C LEU A 307 -3.32 12.79 -28.10
N TRP A 308 -3.29 12.01 -27.00
CA TRP A 308 -3.35 12.58 -25.65
C TRP A 308 -2.16 13.49 -25.34
N GLY A 309 -0.95 13.16 -25.80
CA GLY A 309 0.23 14.00 -25.66
C GLY A 309 0.08 15.36 -26.35
N LYS A 310 -0.43 15.38 -27.59
CA LYS A 310 -0.74 16.64 -28.30
C LYS A 310 -1.79 17.46 -27.55
N LEU A 311 -2.87 16.82 -27.12
CA LEU A 311 -3.93 17.48 -26.35
C LEU A 311 -3.43 18.03 -25.02
N TYR A 312 -2.56 17.30 -24.33
CA TYR A 312 -1.93 17.76 -23.09
C TYR A 312 -1.12 19.04 -23.30
N GLY A 313 -0.33 19.11 -24.39
CA GLY A 313 0.42 20.31 -24.75
C GLY A 313 -0.49 21.53 -24.95
N MET A 314 -1.55 21.36 -25.74
CA MET A 314 -2.55 22.42 -25.98
C MET A 314 -3.26 22.83 -24.68
N PHE A 315 -3.71 21.85 -23.90
CA PHE A 315 -4.38 22.07 -22.61
C PHE A 315 -3.51 22.88 -21.65
N LYS A 316 -2.21 22.55 -21.54
CA LYS A 316 -1.27 23.28 -20.69
C LYS A 316 -1.06 24.72 -21.15
N ALA A 317 -0.95 24.95 -22.47
CA ALA A 317 -0.81 26.29 -23.04
C ALA A 317 -2.05 27.16 -22.74
N THR A 318 -3.24 26.63 -22.99
CA THR A 318 -4.51 27.34 -22.76
C THR A 318 -4.77 27.57 -21.27
N ARG A 319 -4.52 26.59 -20.41
CA ARG A 319 -4.65 26.76 -18.96
C ARG A 319 -3.74 27.86 -18.43
N LYS A 320 -2.51 27.99 -18.97
CA LYS A 320 -1.58 29.08 -18.62
C LYS A 320 -2.08 30.46 -19.11
N LYS A 321 -2.75 30.53 -20.26
CA LYS A 321 -3.42 31.75 -20.74
C LYS A 321 -4.59 32.13 -19.83
N ILE A 322 -5.52 31.20 -19.58
CA ILE A 322 -6.75 31.44 -18.81
C ILE A 322 -6.48 31.75 -17.34
N ALA A 323 -5.47 31.12 -16.73
CA ALA A 323 -5.08 31.41 -15.33
C ALA A 323 -4.62 32.88 -15.11
N ARG A 324 -4.32 33.62 -16.18
CA ARG A 324 -4.00 35.05 -16.12
C ARG A 324 -5.23 35.94 -16.29
N SER A 325 -6.37 35.38 -16.70
CA SER A 325 -7.52 36.14 -17.23
C SER A 325 -8.84 35.83 -16.53
N PHE A 326 -9.03 34.66 -15.91
CA PHE A 326 -10.32 34.23 -15.35
C PHE A 326 -10.19 33.42 -14.05
N ASN A 327 -11.25 33.47 -13.24
CA ASN A 327 -11.41 32.64 -12.04
C ASN A 327 -11.64 31.17 -12.44
N ILE A 328 -10.72 30.28 -12.04
CA ILE A 328 -10.59 28.88 -12.52
C ILE A 328 -11.80 28.00 -12.16
N LYS A 329 -12.70 28.45 -11.27
CA LYS A 329 -13.83 27.67 -10.72
C LYS A 329 -14.92 27.26 -11.73
N GLY A 330 -14.87 27.72 -12.98
CA GLY A 330 -15.84 27.36 -14.04
C GLY A 330 -15.24 26.64 -15.26
N PHE A 331 -14.00 26.16 -15.17
CA PHE A 331 -13.30 25.60 -16.32
C PHE A 331 -13.76 24.17 -16.62
N THR A 332 -14.65 24.00 -17.60
CA THR A 332 -15.16 22.70 -18.08
C THR A 332 -14.56 22.31 -19.43
N PRO A 333 -14.66 21.04 -19.86
CA PRO A 333 -14.23 20.61 -21.19
C PRO A 333 -14.90 21.42 -22.30
N SER A 334 -16.21 21.64 -22.22
CA SER A 334 -16.96 22.48 -23.17
C SER A 334 -16.42 23.91 -23.24
N VAL A 335 -16.22 24.57 -22.10
CA VAL A 335 -15.65 25.93 -22.04
C VAL A 335 -14.25 25.97 -22.63
N TRP A 336 -13.42 24.95 -22.39
CA TRP A 336 -12.07 24.88 -22.99
C TRP A 336 -12.12 24.75 -24.50
N VAL A 337 -13.01 23.91 -25.02
CA VAL A 337 -13.22 23.74 -26.47
C VAL A 337 -13.66 25.06 -27.08
N GLU A 338 -14.67 25.72 -26.52
CA GLU A 338 -15.14 27.03 -26.98
C GLU A 338 -14.02 28.08 -26.98
N THR A 339 -13.23 28.16 -25.91
CA THR A 339 -12.14 29.14 -25.80
C THR A 339 -11.07 28.96 -26.87
N ILE A 340 -10.70 27.72 -27.20
CA ILE A 340 -9.68 27.46 -28.24
C ILE A 340 -10.22 27.79 -29.64
N PHE A 341 -11.48 27.47 -29.92
CA PHE A 341 -12.04 27.63 -31.27
C PHE A 341 -12.67 29.02 -31.51
N ALA A 342 -12.95 29.79 -30.46
CA ALA A 342 -13.37 31.19 -30.59
C ALA A 342 -12.22 32.13 -31.00
N GLU A 343 -10.97 31.83 -30.63
CA GLU A 343 -9.77 32.58 -31.09
C GLU A 343 -9.36 32.24 -32.55
N SER A 344 -10.04 31.29 -33.19
CA SER A 344 -9.71 30.80 -34.55
C SER A 344 -10.69 31.26 -35.64
N GLY A 345 -11.66 32.11 -35.28
CA GLY A 345 -12.73 32.61 -36.14
C GLY A 345 -12.54 34.05 -36.56
#